data_AF-A0A7J2HS39-F1
#
_entry.id   AF-A0A7J2HS39-F1
#
_cell.length_a   1.000
_cell.length_b   1.000
_cell.length_c   1.000
_cell.angle_alpha   90.00
_cell.angle_beta   90.00
_cell.angle_gamma   90.00
#
_symmetry.space_group_name_H-M   'P 1'
#
loop_
_entity.id
_entity.type
_entity.pdbx_description
1 polymer ?
#
loop_
_entity_poly.entity_id
_entity_poly.type
_entity_poly.pdbx_seq_one_letter_code
_entity_poly.pdbx_strand_id
1 'polypeptide(L)'
;MRLKASYIIVFTAGEAMFLEAEARFREACREAAELILERGGRGVEEVKRLIAGRYGLGKVPSNAEILEASPEELREELRRLLLRKPVKTISGVAVVTVITPMRSCPHGGCIYCPGGSEAPKSHTGVEEVVRQAQLVDYDPYLQVLGQIGKLERMGHEVDKVELIFIAGTFTALPRGFQRWFVKRCLDALNGSDSGSLEEALRKAEEDPRHRISGITVETRP
;
A
#
# COMPACT_ATOMS: atom_id res chain seq x y z
N MET A 1 14.53 28.03 -43.91
CA MET A 1 14.93 26.79 -44.63
C MET A 1 15.69 25.94 -43.61
N ARG A 2 15.22 24.84 -43.01
CA ARG A 2 14.13 23.90 -43.27
C ARG A 2 13.55 23.45 -41.91
N LEU A 3 12.21 23.43 -41.82
CA LEU A 3 11.46 22.54 -40.94
C LEU A 3 11.56 21.10 -41.48
N LYS A 4 11.73 20.12 -40.58
CA LYS A 4 11.20 18.73 -40.61
C LYS A 4 12.15 17.75 -39.91
N ALA A 5 11.67 17.16 -38.83
CA ALA A 5 11.81 15.72 -38.59
C ALA A 5 10.61 15.31 -37.72
N SER A 6 9.56 14.88 -38.39
CA SER A 6 8.35 14.30 -37.82
C SER A 6 8.72 13.08 -36.98
N TYR A 7 8.39 13.11 -35.69
CA TYR A 7 8.37 11.94 -34.84
C TYR A 7 7.12 11.14 -35.21
N ILE A 8 7.25 10.27 -36.23
CA ILE A 8 6.22 9.28 -36.55
C ILE A 8 6.33 8.19 -35.49
N ILE A 9 5.41 8.21 -34.53
CA ILE A 9 5.19 7.10 -33.60
C ILE A 9 4.64 5.96 -34.45
N VAL A 10 5.47 4.95 -34.70
CA VAL A 10 5.02 3.68 -35.30
C VAL A 10 4.28 2.92 -34.20
N PHE A 11 2.96 3.10 -34.13
CA PHE A 11 2.10 2.31 -33.26
C PHE A 11 2.19 0.84 -33.66
N THR A 12 2.73 -0.01 -32.79
CA THR A 12 2.76 -1.45 -33.03
C THR A 12 1.38 -2.06 -32.78
N ALA A 13 1.00 -3.10 -33.53
CA ALA A 13 -0.30 -3.76 -33.37
C ALA A 13 -0.54 -4.29 -31.94
N GLY A 14 0.53 -4.63 -31.22
CA GLY A 14 0.46 -5.06 -29.82
C GLY A 14 0.10 -3.94 -28.83
N GLU A 15 0.58 -2.71 -29.05
CA GLU A 15 0.23 -1.55 -28.22
C GLU A 15 -1.22 -1.11 -28.45
N ALA A 16 -1.70 -1.17 -29.71
CA ALA A 16 -3.09 -0.88 -30.03
C ALA A 16 -4.06 -1.88 -29.36
N MET A 17 -3.74 -3.18 -29.43
CA MET A 17 -4.53 -4.22 -28.75
C MET A 17 -4.54 -4.06 -27.22
N PHE A 18 -3.42 -3.63 -26.63
CA PHE A 18 -3.33 -3.39 -25.19
C PHE A 18 -4.19 -2.20 -24.77
N LEU A 19 -4.14 -1.09 -25.53
CA LEU A 19 -4.95 0.10 -25.28
C LEU A 19 -6.45 -0.20 -25.43
N GLU A 20 -6.85 -1.02 -26.39
CA GLU A 20 -8.24 -1.46 -26.56
C GLU A 20 -8.71 -2.34 -25.39
N ALA A 21 -7.87 -3.28 -24.94
CA ALA A 21 -8.19 -4.13 -23.79
C ALA A 21 -8.33 -3.30 -22.49
N GLU A 22 -7.45 -2.31 -22.30
CA GLU A 22 -7.50 -1.42 -21.15
C GLU A 22 -8.73 -0.49 -21.18
N ALA A 23 -9.08 0.04 -22.36
CA ALA A 23 -10.29 0.83 -22.55
C ALA A 23 -11.56 0.02 -22.23
N ARG A 24 -11.64 -1.22 -22.74
CA ARG A 24 -12.73 -2.16 -22.44
C ARG A 24 -12.83 -2.50 -20.96
N PHE A 25 -11.68 -2.67 -20.30
CA PHE A 25 -11.66 -2.92 -18.86
C PHE A 25 -12.18 -1.71 -18.06
N ARG A 26 -11.76 -0.48 -18.40
CA ARG A 26 -12.26 0.73 -17.75
C ARG A 26 -13.75 0.98 -18.00
N GLU A 27 -14.24 0.67 -19.20
CA GLU A 27 -15.66 0.74 -19.52
C GLU A 27 -16.48 -0.25 -18.70
N ALA A 28 -16.02 -1.50 -18.62
CA ALA A 28 -16.63 -2.52 -17.77
C ALA A 28 -16.68 -2.09 -16.30
N CYS A 29 -15.59 -1.52 -15.77
CA CYS A 29 -15.56 -1.01 -14.40
C CYS A 29 -16.56 0.14 -14.17
N ARG A 30 -16.75 1.03 -15.15
CA ARG A 30 -17.75 2.11 -15.06
C ARG A 30 -19.18 1.58 -15.07
N GLU A 31 -19.50 0.65 -15.97
CA GLU A 31 -20.83 0.04 -16.01
C GLU A 31 -21.12 -0.75 -14.73
N ALA A 32 -20.11 -1.45 -14.19
CA ALA A 32 -20.25 -2.12 -12.90
C ALA A 32 -20.56 -1.13 -11.76
N ALA A 33 -19.92 0.04 -11.75
CA ALA A 33 -20.18 1.08 -10.75
C ALA A 33 -21.63 1.58 -10.81
N GLU A 34 -22.13 1.90 -11.99
CA GLU A 34 -23.50 2.39 -12.23
C GLU A 34 -24.53 1.34 -11.76
N LEU A 35 -24.37 0.08 -12.17
CA LEU A 35 -25.28 -1.01 -11.77
C LEU A 35 -25.26 -1.25 -10.25
N ILE A 36 -24.12 -1.05 -9.59
CA ILE A 36 -23.99 -1.19 -8.14
C ILE A 36 -24.71 -0.05 -7.42
N LEU A 37 -24.63 1.17 -7.94
CA LEU A 37 -25.36 2.34 -7.43
C LEU A 37 -26.87 2.13 -7.59
N GLU A 38 -27.33 1.75 -8.78
CA GLU A 38 -28.77 1.49 -9.05
C GLU A 38 -29.36 0.42 -8.12
N ARG A 39 -28.58 -0.62 -7.82
CA ARG A 39 -29.01 -1.72 -6.93
C ARG A 39 -28.87 -1.39 -5.44
N GLY A 40 -28.29 -0.24 -5.09
CA GLY A 40 -28.00 0.16 -3.73
C GLY A 40 -27.07 -0.82 -3.01
N GLY A 41 -26.03 -1.32 -3.70
CA GLY A 41 -25.06 -2.25 -3.12
C GLY A 41 -25.57 -3.69 -2.91
N ARG A 42 -26.78 -4.03 -3.38
CA ARG A 42 -27.28 -5.41 -3.35
C ARG A 42 -26.68 -6.25 -4.47
N GLY A 43 -26.13 -7.41 -4.12
CA GLY A 43 -25.59 -8.35 -5.11
C GLY A 43 -24.32 -7.87 -5.81
N VAL A 44 -23.46 -7.07 -5.16
CA VAL A 44 -22.20 -6.55 -5.73
C VAL A 44 -21.37 -7.65 -6.44
N GLU A 45 -21.17 -8.80 -5.79
CA GLU A 45 -20.40 -9.91 -6.37
C GLU A 45 -21.08 -10.57 -7.57
N GLU A 46 -22.40 -10.45 -7.70
CA GLU A 46 -23.15 -10.91 -8.86
C GLU A 46 -22.99 -9.93 -10.03
N VAL A 47 -23.08 -8.62 -9.75
CA VAL A 47 -22.86 -7.57 -10.76
C VAL A 47 -21.46 -7.67 -11.35
N LYS A 48 -20.42 -7.82 -10.50
CA LYS A 48 -19.04 -7.97 -10.97
C LYS A 48 -18.86 -9.18 -11.89
N ARG A 49 -19.45 -10.32 -11.54
CA ARG A 49 -19.39 -11.54 -12.37
C ARG A 49 -20.16 -11.37 -13.68
N LEU A 50 -21.34 -10.75 -13.62
CA LEU A 50 -22.15 -10.44 -14.80
C LEU A 50 -21.37 -9.56 -15.78
N ILE A 51 -20.74 -8.49 -15.29
CA ILE A 51 -19.95 -7.57 -16.11
C ILE A 51 -18.69 -8.25 -16.66
N ALA A 52 -17.96 -9.01 -15.83
CA ALA A 52 -16.79 -9.75 -16.30
C ALA A 52 -17.15 -10.72 -17.44
N GLY A 53 -18.29 -11.41 -17.34
CA GLY A 53 -18.80 -12.27 -18.40
C GLY A 53 -19.23 -11.50 -19.64
N ARG A 54 -19.97 -10.39 -19.48
CA ARG A 54 -20.48 -9.55 -20.58
C ARG A 54 -19.36 -8.95 -21.43
N TYR A 55 -18.31 -8.47 -20.77
CA TYR A 55 -17.17 -7.84 -21.44
C TYR A 55 -16.08 -8.84 -21.86
N GLY A 56 -16.19 -10.12 -21.45
CA GLY A 56 -15.19 -11.16 -21.72
C GLY A 56 -13.87 -10.91 -21.00
N LEU A 57 -13.91 -10.39 -19.77
CA LEU A 57 -12.72 -10.07 -19.00
C LEU A 57 -12.02 -11.35 -18.50
N GLY A 58 -10.70 -11.39 -18.58
CA GLY A 58 -9.90 -12.50 -18.02
C GLY A 58 -9.85 -12.55 -16.49
N LYS A 59 -10.34 -11.50 -15.82
CA LYS A 59 -10.47 -11.43 -14.36
C LYS A 59 -11.73 -10.66 -13.97
N VAL A 60 -12.23 -10.93 -12.76
CA VAL A 60 -13.31 -10.15 -12.17
C VAL A 60 -12.74 -8.83 -11.61
N PRO A 61 -13.32 -7.66 -11.95
CA PRO A 61 -12.88 -6.39 -11.40
C PRO A 61 -12.98 -6.34 -9.88
N SER A 62 -11.90 -5.87 -9.23
CA SER A 62 -11.86 -5.61 -7.80
C SER A 62 -12.62 -4.34 -7.42
N ASN A 63 -12.96 -4.17 -6.14
CA ASN A 63 -13.59 -2.94 -5.64
C ASN A 63 -12.72 -1.70 -5.94
N ALA A 64 -11.39 -1.83 -5.80
CA ALA A 64 -10.44 -0.75 -6.05
C ALA A 64 -10.46 -0.31 -7.52
N GLU A 65 -10.43 -1.26 -8.45
CA GLU A 65 -10.47 -0.97 -9.90
C GLU A 65 -11.79 -0.32 -10.32
N ILE A 66 -12.91 -0.73 -9.72
CA ILE A 66 -14.22 -0.11 -9.95
C ILE A 66 -14.23 1.34 -9.41
N LEU A 67 -13.72 1.57 -8.20
CA LEU A 67 -13.61 2.91 -7.61
C LEU A 67 -12.71 3.84 -8.43
N GLU A 68 -11.55 3.35 -8.88
CA GLU A 68 -10.59 4.13 -9.65
C GLU A 68 -11.16 4.56 -11.01
N ALA A 69 -11.90 3.68 -11.68
CA ALA A 69 -12.55 3.95 -12.96
C ALA A 69 -13.79 4.86 -12.85
N SER A 70 -14.33 5.07 -11.64
CA SER A 70 -15.55 5.86 -11.43
C SER A 70 -15.28 7.37 -11.34
N PRO A 71 -16.25 8.23 -11.73
CA PRO A 71 -16.20 9.69 -11.52
C PRO A 71 -16.05 10.05 -10.03
N GLU A 72 -15.29 11.11 -9.74
CA GLU A 72 -14.97 11.55 -8.35
C GLU A 72 -16.24 11.80 -7.53
N GLU A 73 -17.27 12.36 -8.16
CA GLU A 73 -18.55 12.71 -7.53
C GLU A 73 -19.30 11.48 -7.02
N LEU A 74 -19.10 10.32 -7.66
CA LEU A 74 -19.79 9.07 -7.33
C LEU A 74 -18.94 8.16 -6.42
N ARG A 75 -17.64 8.45 -6.27
CA ARG A 75 -16.72 7.58 -5.52
C ARG A 75 -17.10 7.46 -4.05
N GLU A 76 -17.57 8.53 -3.42
CA GLU A 76 -17.90 8.48 -2.00
C GLU A 76 -19.10 7.56 -1.72
N GLU A 77 -20.17 7.69 -2.52
CA GLU A 77 -21.36 6.85 -2.42
C GLU A 77 -21.04 5.39 -2.80
N LEU A 78 -20.31 5.19 -3.89
CA LEU A 78 -19.91 3.86 -4.34
C LEU A 78 -19.01 3.16 -3.32
N ARG A 79 -18.11 3.90 -2.65
CA ARG A 79 -17.27 3.38 -1.56
C ARG A 79 -18.13 2.84 -0.42
N ARG A 80 -19.19 3.55 -0.03
CA ARG A 80 -20.14 3.10 1.01
C ARG A 80 -20.85 1.80 0.61
N LEU A 81 -21.22 1.64 -0.65
CA LEU A 81 -21.93 0.46 -1.16
C LEU A 81 -21.02 -0.76 -1.38
N LEU A 82 -19.79 -0.55 -1.87
CA LEU A 82 -18.81 -1.60 -2.12
C LEU A 82 -18.21 -2.17 -0.82
N LEU A 83 -18.16 -1.37 0.24
CA LEU A 83 -17.73 -1.78 1.57
C LEU A 83 -18.86 -2.52 2.29
N ARG A 84 -19.02 -3.81 1.99
CA ARG A 84 -20.04 -4.69 2.58
C ARG A 84 -19.94 -4.86 4.11
N LYS A 85 -18.82 -4.43 4.69
CA LYS A 85 -18.64 -4.07 6.09
C LYS A 85 -17.61 -2.94 6.09
N PRO A 86 -17.83 -1.82 6.78
CA PRO A 86 -16.69 -1.08 7.30
C PRO A 86 -16.00 -2.06 8.25
N VAL A 87 -15.00 -2.80 7.78
CA VAL A 87 -14.04 -3.41 8.67
C VAL A 87 -13.22 -2.22 9.15
N LYS A 88 -13.80 -1.47 10.08
CA LYS A 88 -12.97 -0.79 11.06
C LYS A 88 -12.12 -1.92 11.61
N THR A 89 -10.79 -1.78 11.57
CA THR A 89 -10.01 -2.39 12.65
C THR A 89 -10.78 -2.10 13.92
N ILE A 90 -11.09 -3.12 14.74
CA ILE A 90 -12.10 -3.03 15.80
C ILE A 90 -11.85 -1.82 16.75
N SER A 91 -10.60 -1.33 16.81
CA SER A 91 -10.18 -0.14 17.57
C SER A 91 -10.06 1.19 16.79
N GLY A 92 -10.29 1.21 15.47
CA GLY A 92 -10.03 2.37 14.61
C GLY A 92 -8.55 2.70 14.39
N VAL A 93 -7.65 1.77 14.73
CA VAL A 93 -6.19 1.89 14.55
C VAL A 93 -5.75 1.01 13.39
N ALA A 94 -5.07 1.58 12.40
CA ALA A 94 -4.40 0.82 11.35
C ALA A 94 -3.01 0.39 11.82
N VAL A 95 -2.73 -0.92 11.79
CA VAL A 95 -1.42 -1.45 12.16
C VAL A 95 -0.53 -1.45 10.91
N VAL A 96 0.61 -0.78 10.99
CA VAL A 96 1.61 -0.69 9.91
C VAL A 96 2.91 -1.31 10.41
N THR A 97 3.30 -2.42 9.77
CA THR A 97 4.48 -3.20 10.17
C THR A 97 5.66 -2.86 9.27
N VAL A 98 6.75 -2.35 9.84
CA VAL A 98 7.94 -1.93 9.07
C VAL A 98 9.10 -2.85 9.43
N ILE A 99 9.71 -3.41 8.40
CA ILE A 99 10.79 -4.38 8.52
C ILE A 99 12.13 -3.68 8.37
N THR A 100 13.06 -3.96 9.26
CA THR A 100 14.45 -3.49 9.11
C THR A 100 15.29 -4.49 8.33
N PRO A 101 16.30 -4.03 7.56
CA PRO A 101 17.17 -4.91 6.81
C PRO A 101 17.96 -5.85 7.72
N MET A 102 18.33 -7.02 7.18
CA MET A 102 19.08 -8.03 7.90
C MET A 102 20.43 -7.49 8.37
N ARG A 103 20.69 -7.58 9.68
CA ARG A 103 22.00 -7.31 10.29
C ARG A 103 22.39 -8.49 11.16
N SER A 104 23.69 -8.72 11.30
CA SER A 104 24.22 -9.68 12.26
C SER A 104 23.82 -9.24 13.67
N CYS A 105 23.26 -10.15 14.46
CA CYS A 105 22.94 -9.85 15.85
C CYS A 105 24.24 -9.65 16.64
N PRO A 106 24.26 -8.73 17.63
CA PRO A 106 25.47 -8.46 18.42
C PRO A 106 25.93 -9.66 19.26
N HIS A 107 25.02 -10.59 19.58
CA HIS A 107 25.31 -11.83 20.32
C HIS A 107 25.70 -13.01 19.41
N GLY A 108 25.68 -12.82 18.09
CA GLY A 108 25.94 -13.88 17.11
C GLY A 108 24.67 -14.62 16.63
N GLY A 109 24.85 -15.85 16.13
CA GLY A 109 23.75 -16.68 15.65
C GLY A 109 23.07 -17.46 16.79
N CYS A 110 21.75 -17.59 16.76
CA CYS A 110 21.04 -18.47 17.69
C CYS A 110 20.78 -19.83 17.06
N ILE A 111 20.90 -20.88 17.86
CA ILE A 111 20.69 -22.28 17.45
C ILE A 111 19.29 -22.49 16.84
N TYR A 112 18.28 -21.82 17.37
CA TYR A 112 16.89 -21.91 16.89
C TYR A 112 16.51 -20.84 15.88
N CYS A 113 17.42 -19.91 15.53
CA CYS A 113 17.08 -18.91 14.53
C CYS A 113 17.06 -19.61 13.17
N PRO A 114 15.92 -19.61 12.44
CA PRO A 114 15.84 -20.26 11.13
C PRO A 114 16.89 -19.69 10.17
N GLY A 115 17.35 -18.44 10.42
CA GLY A 115 18.64 -17.94 9.97
C GLY A 115 18.86 -17.92 8.45
N GLY A 116 17.82 -18.18 7.68
CA GLY A 116 17.89 -18.48 6.26
C GLY A 116 17.32 -17.35 5.41
N SER A 117 18.01 -17.09 4.30
CA SER A 117 17.63 -16.25 3.15
C SER A 117 17.30 -14.80 3.47
N GLU A 118 18.28 -13.87 3.37
CA GLU A 118 18.07 -12.43 3.11
C GLU A 118 16.88 -11.77 3.86
N ALA A 119 16.52 -12.28 5.04
CA ALA A 119 15.30 -11.96 5.76
C ALA A 119 15.65 -11.54 7.18
N PRO A 120 14.79 -10.76 7.85
CA PRO A 120 15.00 -10.40 9.24
C PRO A 120 15.18 -11.66 10.09
N LYS A 121 16.01 -11.52 11.13
CA LYS A 121 16.28 -12.63 12.05
C LYS A 121 14.96 -13.08 12.70
N SER A 122 14.80 -14.40 12.85
CA SER A 122 13.58 -15.06 13.33
C SER A 122 12.44 -15.18 12.30
N HIS A 123 12.60 -14.66 11.08
CA HIS A 123 11.64 -14.82 9.99
C HIS A 123 12.17 -15.76 8.90
N THR A 124 11.24 -16.31 8.11
CA THR A 124 11.53 -17.27 7.04
C THR A 124 11.69 -16.64 5.66
N GLY A 125 11.28 -15.38 5.50
CA GLY A 125 11.35 -14.64 4.23
C GLY A 125 10.13 -14.84 3.32
N VAL A 126 9.25 -15.79 3.65
CA VAL A 126 8.03 -16.06 2.87
C VAL A 126 6.83 -15.25 3.36
N GLU A 127 6.94 -14.64 4.54
CA GLU A 127 5.89 -13.80 5.11
C GLU A 127 5.62 -12.59 4.19
N GLU A 128 4.34 -12.27 3.96
CA GLU A 128 3.95 -11.20 3.03
C GLU A 128 4.67 -9.89 3.34
N VAL A 129 4.73 -9.50 4.62
CA VAL A 129 5.36 -8.24 5.06
C VAL A 129 6.86 -8.22 4.79
N VAL A 130 7.54 -9.35 4.95
CA VAL A 130 8.99 -9.47 4.69
C VAL A 130 9.25 -9.40 3.19
N ARG A 131 8.43 -10.11 2.39
CA ARG A 131 8.52 -10.08 0.94
C ARG A 131 8.24 -8.67 0.38
N GLN A 132 7.25 -7.96 0.92
CA GLN A 132 6.99 -6.57 0.52
C GLN A 132 8.16 -5.64 0.87
N ALA A 133 8.77 -5.82 2.04
CA ALA A 133 9.95 -5.06 2.42
C ALA A 133 11.14 -5.32 1.49
N GLN A 134 11.37 -6.58 1.08
CA GLN A 134 12.42 -6.93 0.12
C GLN A 134 12.24 -6.25 -1.24
N LEU A 135 11.00 -6.12 -1.73
CA LEU A 135 10.71 -5.46 -3.01
C LEU A 135 11.10 -3.98 -3.04
N VAL A 136 11.16 -3.34 -1.88
CA VAL A 136 11.52 -1.92 -1.73
C VAL A 136 12.87 -1.74 -1.03
N ASP A 137 13.71 -2.77 -1.05
CA ASP A 137 15.04 -2.80 -0.41
C ASP A 137 15.03 -2.31 1.05
N TYR A 138 14.00 -2.71 1.79
CA TYR A 138 13.76 -2.33 3.17
C TYR A 138 13.66 -0.82 3.43
N ASP A 139 13.34 -0.01 2.40
CA ASP A 139 13.13 1.42 2.59
C ASP A 139 11.91 1.67 3.51
N PRO A 140 12.10 2.30 4.70
CA PRO A 140 11.01 2.51 5.66
C PRO A 140 9.89 3.39 5.13
N TYR A 141 10.19 4.39 4.31
CA TYR A 141 9.19 5.29 3.76
C TYR A 141 8.28 4.55 2.77
N LEU A 142 8.88 3.79 1.84
CA LEU A 142 8.14 3.01 0.85
C LEU A 142 7.31 1.89 1.48
N GLN A 143 7.83 1.24 2.53
CA GLN A 143 7.08 0.22 3.27
C GLN A 143 5.82 0.77 3.94
N VAL A 144 5.90 1.96 4.56
CA VAL A 144 4.75 2.63 5.19
C VAL A 144 3.75 3.08 4.13
N LEU A 145 4.22 3.77 3.09
CA LEU A 145 3.36 4.27 2.01
C LEU A 145 2.62 3.13 1.29
N GLY A 146 3.31 2.01 1.02
CA GLY A 146 2.72 0.85 0.37
C GLY A 146 1.59 0.21 1.18
N GLN A 147 1.76 0.11 2.51
CA GLN A 147 0.73 -0.42 3.41
C GLN A 147 -0.47 0.51 3.52
N ILE A 148 -0.25 1.81 3.68
CA ILE A 148 -1.33 2.81 3.75
C ILE A 148 -2.11 2.83 2.44
N GLY A 149 -1.42 2.92 1.30
CA GLY A 149 -2.07 2.91 -0.01
C GLY A 149 -2.83 1.61 -0.30
N LYS A 150 -2.37 0.46 0.22
CA LYS A 150 -3.13 -0.80 0.16
C LYS A 150 -4.44 -0.69 0.94
N LEU A 151 -4.41 -0.20 2.18
CA LEU A 151 -5.59 0.00 3.01
C LEU A 151 -6.58 1.00 2.38
N GLU A 152 -6.07 2.13 1.88
CA GLU A 152 -6.89 3.17 1.24
C GLU A 152 -7.56 2.65 -0.05
N ARG A 153 -6.85 1.88 -0.90
CA ARG A 153 -7.43 1.23 -2.09
C ARG A 153 -8.49 0.19 -1.76
N MET A 154 -8.34 -0.49 -0.63
CA MET A 154 -9.36 -1.40 -0.11
C MET A 154 -10.58 -0.68 0.46
N GLY A 155 -10.53 0.65 0.56
CA GLY A 155 -11.64 1.48 1.01
C GLY A 155 -11.55 1.89 2.48
N HIS A 156 -10.52 1.47 3.21
CA HIS A 156 -10.34 1.83 4.62
C HIS A 156 -9.91 3.30 4.77
N GLU A 157 -10.48 3.97 5.77
CA GLU A 157 -9.96 5.23 6.29
C GLU A 157 -8.76 4.92 7.20
N VAL A 158 -7.67 5.68 7.07
CA VAL A 158 -6.41 5.45 7.78
C VAL A 158 -6.08 6.68 8.61
N ASP A 159 -6.86 6.93 9.67
CA ASP A 159 -6.74 8.20 10.41
C ASP A 159 -5.71 8.08 11.54
N LYS A 160 -5.62 6.87 12.12
CA LYS A 160 -4.76 6.54 13.25
C LYS A 160 -3.92 5.31 12.92
N VAL A 161 -2.62 5.39 13.14
CA VAL A 161 -1.63 4.37 12.80
C VAL A 161 -0.84 3.95 14.03
N GLU A 162 -0.68 2.64 14.22
CA GLU A 162 0.31 2.06 15.12
C GLU A 162 1.45 1.47 14.29
N LEU A 163 2.68 1.96 14.52
CA LEU A 163 3.87 1.45 13.87
C LEU A 163 4.44 0.28 14.67
N ILE A 164 4.75 -0.82 13.99
CA ILE A 164 5.43 -1.96 14.59
C ILE A 164 6.73 -2.21 13.81
N PHE A 165 7.88 -2.10 14.49
CA PHE A 165 9.18 -2.40 13.89
C PHE A 165 9.58 -3.83 14.17
N ILE A 166 9.69 -4.63 13.10
CA ILE A 166 10.17 -6.01 13.16
C ILE A 166 11.62 -6.03 12.71
N ALA A 167 12.47 -6.58 13.58
CA ALA A 167 13.92 -6.54 13.42
C ALA A 167 14.65 -7.64 14.20
N GLY A 168 14.03 -8.13 15.28
CA GLY A 168 14.68 -8.89 16.35
C GLY A 168 15.71 -8.09 17.19
N THR A 169 16.49 -7.19 16.58
CA THR A 169 17.57 -6.43 17.25
C THR A 169 17.66 -4.96 16.79
N PHE A 170 16.53 -4.26 16.64
CA PHE A 170 16.52 -2.85 16.17
C PHE A 170 17.38 -1.94 17.04
N THR A 171 17.29 -2.09 18.36
CA THR A 171 18.00 -1.32 19.38
C THR A 171 19.51 -1.51 19.34
N ALA A 172 20.00 -2.60 18.75
CA ALA A 172 21.42 -2.87 18.54
C ALA A 172 21.99 -2.18 17.29
N LEU A 173 21.15 -1.60 16.44
CA LEU A 173 21.60 -0.88 15.25
C LEU A 173 22.26 0.46 15.62
N PRO A 174 23.10 1.05 14.76
CA PRO A 174 23.66 2.36 15.02
C PRO A 174 22.57 3.41 15.28
N ARG A 175 22.76 4.28 16.29
CA ARG A 175 21.77 5.31 16.66
C ARG A 175 21.36 6.20 15.48
N GLY A 176 22.31 6.54 14.60
CA GLY A 176 22.03 7.31 13.39
C GLY A 176 21.05 6.59 12.45
N PHE A 177 21.21 5.27 12.28
CA PHE A 177 20.29 4.45 11.49
C PHE A 177 18.91 4.38 12.15
N GLN A 178 18.84 4.12 13.46
CA GLN A 178 17.56 4.09 14.18
C GLN A 178 16.79 5.40 14.01
N ARG A 179 17.47 6.54 14.18
CA ARG A 179 16.87 7.88 14.03
C ARG A 179 16.42 8.15 12.60
N TRP A 180 17.23 7.81 11.61
CA TRP A 180 16.87 7.91 10.19
C TRP A 180 15.66 7.04 9.86
N PHE A 181 15.62 5.80 10.37
CA PHE A 181 14.55 4.85 10.11
C PHE A 181 13.20 5.36 10.64
N VAL A 182 13.17 5.79 11.91
CA VAL A 182 11.97 6.39 12.51
C VAL A 182 11.54 7.63 11.72
N LYS A 183 12.48 8.54 11.41
CA LYS A 183 12.19 9.75 10.64
C LYS A 183 11.52 9.43 9.31
N ARG A 184 12.03 8.47 8.55
CA ARG A 184 11.47 8.11 7.23
C ARG A 184 10.06 7.51 7.35
N CYS A 185 9.77 6.73 8.39
CA CYS A 185 8.41 6.28 8.67
C CYS A 185 7.48 7.48 8.95
N LEU A 186 7.93 8.45 9.75
CA LEU A 186 7.17 9.67 10.05
C LEU A 186 6.95 10.53 8.80
N ASP A 187 7.97 10.70 7.96
CA ASP A 187 7.85 11.47 6.70
C ASP A 187 6.77 10.87 5.79
N ALA A 188 6.66 9.53 5.73
CA ALA A 188 5.61 8.86 4.97
C ALA A 188 4.21 9.14 5.56
N LEU A 189 4.08 9.12 6.88
CA LEU A 189 2.82 9.43 7.57
C LEU A 189 2.43 10.91 7.48
N ASN A 190 3.41 11.80 7.46
CA ASN A 190 3.20 13.24 7.32
C ASN A 190 2.93 13.66 5.86
N GLY A 191 3.26 12.80 4.90
CA GLY A 191 3.17 13.11 3.47
C GLY A 191 4.18 14.15 2.97
N SER A 192 5.22 14.44 3.76
CA SER A 192 6.29 15.37 3.37
C SER A 192 7.63 14.98 4.00
N ASP A 193 8.72 15.23 3.29
CA ASP A 193 10.06 15.01 3.80
C ASP A 193 10.44 16.06 4.86
N SER A 194 11.17 15.62 5.88
CA SER A 194 11.75 16.47 6.92
C SER A 194 13.28 16.51 6.82
N GLY A 195 13.93 17.54 7.34
CA GLY A 195 15.40 17.62 7.44
C GLY A 195 15.96 16.84 8.62
N SER A 196 15.18 16.65 9.69
CA SER A 196 15.60 15.91 10.90
C SER A 196 14.46 15.05 11.46
N LEU A 197 14.80 14.19 12.43
CA LEU A 197 13.79 13.43 13.18
C LEU A 197 12.91 14.36 14.02
N GLU A 198 13.51 15.38 14.63
CA GLU A 198 12.83 16.38 15.45
C GLU A 198 11.80 17.17 14.63
N GLU A 199 12.13 17.53 13.39
CA GLU A 199 11.19 18.16 12.49
C GLU A 199 10.04 17.22 12.11
N ALA A 200 10.32 15.95 11.82
CA ALA A 200 9.30 14.97 11.48
C ALA A 200 8.33 14.72 12.65
N LEU A 201 8.85 14.69 13.88
CA LEU A 201 8.05 14.60 15.11
C LEU A 201 7.16 15.83 15.27
N ARG A 202 7.72 17.04 15.12
CA ARG A 202 6.94 18.28 15.22
C ARG A 202 5.78 18.31 14.21
N LYS A 203 6.04 17.93 12.96
CA LYS A 203 4.99 17.83 11.92
C LYS A 203 3.91 16.81 12.31
N ALA A 204 4.30 15.69 12.92
CA ALA A 204 3.37 14.67 13.38
C ALA A 204 2.51 15.12 14.59
N GLU A 205 2.95 16.15 15.33
CA GLU A 205 2.22 16.72 16.47
C GLU A 205 1.28 17.86 16.08
N GLU A 206 1.66 18.71 15.12
CA GLU A 206 0.93 19.93 14.75
C GLU A 206 -0.36 19.64 13.96
N ASP A 207 -0.25 18.97 12.81
CA ASP A 207 -1.39 18.60 11.96
C ASP A 207 -1.08 17.35 11.13
N PRO A 208 -1.07 16.16 11.75
CA PRO A 208 -0.70 14.94 11.07
C PRO A 208 -1.79 14.48 10.10
N ARG A 209 -1.40 14.18 8.87
CA ARG A 209 -2.26 13.45 7.92
C ARG A 209 -2.70 12.09 8.47
N HIS A 210 -1.78 11.37 9.14
CA HIS A 210 -2.05 10.11 9.82
C HIS A 210 -1.54 10.19 11.27
N ARG A 211 -2.45 10.16 12.26
CA ARG A 211 -2.10 10.27 13.68
C ARG A 211 -1.41 9.02 14.18
N ILE A 212 -0.32 9.16 14.92
CA ILE A 212 0.40 8.01 15.48
C ILE A 212 -0.13 7.71 16.88
N SER A 213 -0.69 6.50 17.07
CA SER A 213 -1.12 6.05 18.40
C SER A 213 -0.01 5.44 19.23
N GLY A 214 1.00 4.87 18.58
CA GLY A 214 2.10 4.20 19.23
C GLY A 214 3.15 3.72 18.24
N ILE A 215 4.36 3.50 18.77
CA ILE A 215 5.47 2.87 18.06
C ILE A 215 5.94 1.71 18.94
N THR A 216 5.79 0.50 18.43
CA THR A 216 6.25 -0.73 19.07
C THR A 216 7.54 -1.17 18.40
N VAL A 217 8.57 -1.44 19.20
CA VAL A 217 9.88 -1.88 18.70
C VAL A 217 10.16 -3.28 19.24
N GLU A 218 10.33 -4.24 18.34
CA GLU A 218 10.81 -5.56 18.71
C GLU A 218 12.29 -5.48 19.13
N THR A 219 12.58 -5.93 20.34
CA THR A 219 13.95 -6.03 20.86
C THR A 219 14.09 -7.27 21.72
N ARG A 220 15.32 -7.78 21.78
CA ARG A 220 15.70 -8.74 22.81
C ARG A 220 15.88 -8.01 24.16
N PRO A 221 15.55 -8.68 25.29
CA PRO A 221 15.90 -8.21 26.63
C PRO A 221 17.41 -8.01 26.82
#